data_AF-A8U120-F1
#
_entry.id   AF-A8U120-F1
#
_cell.length_a   1.000
_cell.length_b   1.000
_cell.length_c   1.000
_cell.angle_alpha   90.00
_cell.angle_beta   90.00
_cell.angle_gamma   90.00
#
_symmetry.space_group_name_H-M   'P 1'
#
loop_
_entity.id
_entity.type
_entity.pdbx_description
1 polymer ?
#
loop_
_entity_poly.entity_id
_entity_poly.type
_entity_poly.pdbx_seq_one_letter_code
_entity_poly.pdbx_strand_id
1 'polypeptide(L)'
;MSKPHRLLARLAASVVVGVGLLWGAASTPVRADAFVDGFEDLPLMPGLANVPAASVSFDAAAGRIVVAFAEGKVRMPDVRAFYAETLPQLGWSVDQAGRWMREGEVLTVDTVVEGDGLVVRFELTPR
;
A
#
# COMPACT_ATOMS: atom_id res chain seq x y z
N MET A 1 64.10 -4.27 41.64
CA MET A 1 65.12 -5.08 40.93
C MET A 1 64.36 -6.00 39.97
N SER A 2 64.54 -6.09 38.65
CA SER A 2 65.44 -5.49 37.67
C SER A 2 64.77 -5.65 36.28
N LYS A 3 64.92 -4.66 35.38
CA LYS A 3 64.63 -4.75 33.92
C LYS A 3 65.84 -5.41 33.20
N PRO A 4 65.90 -5.58 31.85
CA PRO A 4 64.91 -5.82 30.78
C PRO A 4 65.34 -7.04 29.90
N HIS A 5 64.71 -7.30 28.74
CA HIS A 5 65.40 -7.39 27.43
C HIS A 5 64.38 -7.49 26.27
N ARG A 6 64.59 -6.60 25.30
CA ARG A 6 63.86 -6.49 24.02
C ARG A 6 64.34 -7.60 23.09
N LEU A 7 63.45 -8.17 22.27
CA LEU A 7 63.80 -8.62 20.93
C LEU A 7 62.54 -8.58 20.04
N LEU A 8 62.70 -7.85 18.95
CA LEU A 8 61.73 -7.59 17.89
C LEU A 8 61.47 -8.87 17.09
N ALA A 9 60.20 -9.20 16.85
CA ALA A 9 59.82 -10.08 15.73
C ALA A 9 58.44 -9.68 15.19
N ARG A 10 58.49 -8.78 14.22
CA ARG A 10 57.75 -8.75 12.94
C ARG A 10 56.32 -9.31 12.92
N LEU A 11 55.39 -8.37 12.68
CA LEU A 11 54.33 -8.40 11.66
C LEU A 11 53.52 -9.70 11.48
N ALA A 12 52.25 -9.64 11.90
CA ALA A 12 51.16 -10.11 11.05
C ALA A 12 49.94 -9.20 11.27
N ALA A 13 49.56 -8.52 10.19
CA ALA A 13 48.38 -7.69 10.10
C ALA A 13 47.11 -8.54 10.16
N SER A 14 46.06 -8.02 10.79
CA SER A 14 44.68 -8.24 10.37
C SER A 14 43.80 -7.18 11.04
N VAL A 15 43.51 -6.12 10.29
CA VAL A 15 42.44 -5.18 10.60
C VAL A 15 41.15 -5.85 10.17
N VAL A 16 40.33 -6.32 11.13
CA VAL A 16 38.96 -6.73 10.85
C VAL A 16 38.09 -5.51 11.06
N VAL A 17 37.74 -4.81 9.97
CA VAL A 17 36.67 -3.82 9.97
C VAL A 17 35.35 -4.59 9.99
N GLY A 18 34.68 -4.63 11.14
CA GLY A 18 33.31 -5.11 11.25
C GLY A 18 32.36 -4.09 10.62
N VAL A 19 31.89 -4.38 9.41
CA VAL A 19 30.76 -3.67 8.79
C VAL A 19 29.48 -4.11 9.52
N GLY A 20 28.92 -3.22 10.34
CA GLY A 20 27.62 -3.43 10.96
C GLY A 20 26.53 -3.45 9.88
N LEU A 21 25.83 -4.58 9.76
CA LEU A 21 24.67 -4.73 8.90
C LEU A 21 23.56 -3.76 9.32
N LEU A 22 23.24 -2.82 8.44
CA LEU A 22 22.01 -2.05 8.48
C LEU A 22 20.87 -2.93 7.96
N TRP A 23 20.09 -3.53 8.85
CA TRP A 23 18.86 -4.23 8.49
C TRP A 23 17.72 -3.20 8.36
N GLY A 24 17.77 -2.40 7.30
CA GLY A 24 16.61 -1.63 6.87
C GLY A 24 15.64 -2.58 6.17
N ALA A 25 14.42 -2.73 6.70
CA ALA A 25 13.34 -3.36 5.95
C ALA A 25 13.08 -2.50 4.71
N ALA A 26 13.54 -2.97 3.54
CA ALA A 26 13.23 -2.33 2.29
C ALA A 26 11.75 -2.58 1.99
N SER A 27 10.91 -1.59 2.26
CA SER A 27 9.54 -1.56 1.75
C SER A 27 9.64 -1.42 0.23
N THR A 28 9.46 -2.51 -0.52
CA THR A 28 9.31 -2.42 -1.97
C THR A 28 8.02 -1.64 -2.23
N PRO A 29 8.06 -0.48 -2.91
CA PRO A 29 6.84 0.22 -3.26
C PRO A 29 6.01 -0.71 -4.14
N VAL A 30 4.82 -1.10 -3.67
CA VAL A 30 3.84 -1.78 -4.53
C VAL A 30 3.43 -0.75 -5.58
N ARG A 31 3.90 -0.95 -6.81
CA ARG A 31 3.40 -0.21 -7.97
C ARG A 31 2.08 -0.86 -8.39
N ALA A 32 1.03 -0.07 -8.47
CA ALA A 32 -0.17 -0.48 -9.18
C ALA A 32 0.15 -0.50 -10.67
N ASP A 33 -0.06 -1.64 -11.32
CA ASP A 33 0.03 -1.73 -12.79
C ASP A 33 -1.30 -1.31 -13.46
N ALA A 34 -2.35 -1.08 -12.65
CA ALA A 34 -3.69 -0.68 -13.08
C ALA A 34 -4.39 0.18 -12.00
N PHE A 35 -5.45 0.88 -12.41
CA PHE A 35 -6.33 1.66 -11.55
C PHE A 35 -7.73 1.05 -11.49
N VAL A 36 -8.46 1.33 -10.41
CA VAL A 36 -9.87 0.96 -10.28
C VAL A 36 -10.68 1.68 -11.37
N ASP A 37 -11.59 0.98 -12.03
CA ASP A 37 -12.42 1.58 -13.09
C ASP A 37 -13.13 2.85 -12.62
N GLY A 38 -13.08 3.91 -13.43
CA GLY A 38 -13.69 5.20 -13.09
C GLY A 38 -12.84 6.11 -12.18
N PHE A 39 -11.67 5.65 -11.75
CA PHE A 39 -10.70 6.44 -10.99
C PHE A 39 -9.41 6.66 -11.80
N GLU A 40 -8.86 7.88 -11.73
CA GLU A 40 -7.61 8.22 -12.42
C GLU A 40 -6.37 7.82 -11.61
N ASP A 41 -6.50 7.79 -10.29
CA ASP A 41 -5.39 7.72 -9.35
C ASP A 41 -5.56 6.69 -8.24
N LEU A 42 -6.68 5.95 -8.20
CA LEU A 42 -6.94 4.92 -7.20
C LEU A 42 -6.35 3.57 -7.64
N PRO A 43 -5.26 3.09 -7.01
CA PRO A 43 -4.62 1.83 -7.39
C PRO A 43 -5.57 0.64 -7.32
N LEU A 44 -5.55 -0.20 -8.34
CA LEU A 44 -6.15 -1.53 -8.26
C LEU A 44 -5.20 -2.44 -7.48
N MET A 45 -5.65 -3.01 -6.37
CA MET A 45 -4.84 -3.94 -5.58
C MET A 45 -4.41 -5.14 -6.44
N PRO A 46 -3.12 -5.54 -6.41
CA PRO A 46 -2.69 -6.77 -7.06
C PRO A 46 -3.52 -7.98 -6.62
N GLY A 47 -3.99 -8.76 -7.59
CA GLY A 47 -4.89 -9.90 -7.36
C GLY A 47 -6.38 -9.59 -7.48
N LEU A 48 -6.75 -8.31 -7.64
CA LEU A 48 -8.06 -7.88 -8.11
C LEU A 48 -8.05 -7.61 -9.62
N ALA A 49 -9.18 -7.84 -10.26
CA ALA A 49 -9.47 -7.46 -11.64
C ALA A 49 -10.77 -6.65 -11.67
N ASN A 50 -10.79 -5.55 -12.44
CA ASN A 50 -12.00 -4.74 -12.59
C ASN A 50 -13.14 -5.56 -13.22
N VAL A 51 -14.39 -5.17 -12.91
CA VAL A 51 -15.61 -5.70 -13.52
C VAL A 51 -16.34 -4.56 -14.25
N PRO A 52 -15.88 -4.15 -15.45
CA PRO A 52 -16.36 -2.94 -16.12
C PRO A 52 -17.86 -2.96 -16.41
N ALA A 53 -18.43 -4.15 -16.64
CA ALA A 53 -19.86 -4.33 -16.91
C ALA A 53 -20.76 -3.98 -15.70
N ALA A 54 -20.20 -3.94 -14.49
CA ALA A 54 -20.90 -3.58 -13.26
C ALA A 54 -20.56 -2.16 -12.77
N SER A 55 -19.53 -1.53 -13.34
CA SER A 55 -19.06 -0.21 -12.94
C SER A 55 -19.84 0.92 -13.63
N VAL A 56 -20.11 2.00 -12.92
CA VAL A 56 -20.82 3.18 -13.43
C VAL A 56 -20.22 4.47 -12.87
N SER A 57 -20.20 5.52 -13.67
CA SER A 57 -19.82 6.86 -13.25
C SER A 57 -20.82 7.90 -13.75
N PHE A 58 -21.08 8.91 -12.92
CA PHE A 58 -21.96 10.03 -13.23
C PHE A 58 -21.27 11.34 -12.84
N ASP A 59 -21.16 12.25 -13.81
CA ASP A 59 -20.61 13.58 -13.60
C ASP A 59 -21.73 14.63 -13.55
N ALA A 60 -21.70 15.49 -12.54
CA ALA A 60 -22.65 16.59 -12.39
C ALA A 60 -21.96 17.85 -11.82
N ALA A 61 -22.68 18.98 -11.83
CA ALA A 61 -22.17 20.24 -11.26
C ALA A 61 -21.84 20.14 -9.77
N ALA A 62 -22.48 19.21 -9.06
CA ALA A 62 -22.25 18.97 -7.63
C ALA A 62 -21.04 18.05 -7.34
N GLY A 63 -20.39 17.51 -8.37
CA GLY A 63 -19.29 16.56 -8.26
C GLY A 63 -19.58 15.25 -9.00
N ARG A 64 -18.62 14.33 -8.92
CA ARG A 64 -18.68 13.02 -9.58
C ARG A 64 -19.11 11.93 -8.59
N ILE A 65 -19.95 11.02 -9.05
CA ILE A 65 -20.29 9.78 -8.35
C ILE A 65 -19.70 8.62 -9.14
N VAL A 66 -18.92 7.75 -8.49
CA VAL A 66 -18.37 6.53 -9.10
C VAL A 66 -18.78 5.34 -8.26
N VAL A 67 -19.31 4.29 -8.89
CA VAL A 67 -19.47 2.99 -8.28
C VAL A 67 -18.75 1.99 -9.16
N ALA A 68 -17.66 1.43 -8.67
CA ALA A 68 -16.83 0.48 -9.40
C ALA A 68 -16.72 -0.83 -8.65
N PHE A 69 -16.52 -1.91 -9.40
CA PHE A 69 -16.36 -3.25 -8.85
C PHE A 69 -15.07 -3.87 -9.31
N ALA A 70 -14.41 -4.60 -8.41
CA ALA A 70 -13.30 -5.46 -8.73
C ALA A 70 -13.44 -6.80 -8.01
N GLU A 71 -12.99 -7.88 -8.65
CA GLU A 71 -13.07 -9.23 -8.11
C GLU A 71 -11.73 -9.95 -8.12
N GLY A 72 -11.56 -10.91 -7.22
CA GLY A 72 -10.33 -11.69 -7.17
C GLY A 72 -10.34 -12.78 -6.12
N LYS A 73 -9.34 -13.66 -6.21
CA LYS A 73 -9.07 -14.70 -5.20
C LYS A 73 -8.20 -14.15 -4.08
N VAL A 74 -8.70 -13.12 -3.41
CA VAL A 74 -8.06 -12.43 -2.28
C VAL A 74 -9.03 -12.38 -1.10
N ARG A 75 -8.58 -11.90 0.07
CA ARG A 75 -9.44 -11.76 1.26
C ARG A 75 -9.63 -10.30 1.61
N MET A 76 -10.78 -9.95 2.18
CA MET A 76 -11.07 -8.57 2.55
C MET A 76 -10.08 -7.94 3.57
N PRO A 77 -9.50 -8.68 4.55
CA PRO A 77 -8.43 -8.14 5.37
C PRO A 77 -7.19 -7.69 4.57
N ASP A 78 -6.84 -8.39 3.50
CA ASP A 78 -5.70 -8.05 2.65
C ASP A 78 -6.00 -6.78 1.83
N VAL A 79 -7.24 -6.64 1.34
CA VAL A 79 -7.74 -5.41 0.67
C VAL A 79 -7.69 -4.20 1.62
N ARG A 80 -8.18 -4.36 2.84
CA ARG A 80 -8.15 -3.29 3.84
C ARG A 80 -6.72 -2.87 4.19
N ALA A 81 -5.81 -3.82 4.36
CA ALA A 81 -4.40 -3.54 4.63
C ALA A 81 -3.76 -2.75 3.48
N PHE A 82 -3.98 -3.20 2.24
CA PHE A 82 -3.48 -2.50 1.05
C PHE A 82 -3.95 -1.05 0.98
N TYR A 83 -5.25 -0.79 1.14
CA TYR A 83 -5.78 0.57 1.05
C TYR A 83 -5.43 1.44 2.27
N ALA A 84 -5.26 0.85 3.46
CA ALA A 84 -4.78 1.57 4.64
C ALA A 84 -3.34 2.08 4.48
N GLU A 85 -2.49 1.36 3.74
CA GLU A 85 -1.13 1.79 3.40
C GLU A 85 -1.10 2.76 2.22
N THR A 86 -1.99 2.57 1.24
CA THR A 86 -1.97 3.30 -0.04
C THR A 86 -2.63 4.67 0.06
N LEU A 87 -3.84 4.74 0.62
CA LEU A 87 -4.69 5.94 0.56
C LEU A 87 -4.11 7.18 1.27
N PRO A 88 -3.43 7.06 2.43
CA PRO A 88 -2.77 8.21 3.06
C PRO A 88 -1.72 8.89 2.18
N GLN A 89 -1.01 8.11 1.36
CA GLN A 89 0.01 8.62 0.44
C GLN A 89 -0.61 9.40 -0.74
N LEU A 90 -1.89 9.17 -1.01
CA LEU A 90 -2.68 9.85 -2.04
C LEU A 90 -3.51 11.01 -1.48
N GLY A 91 -3.28 11.40 -0.21
CA GLY A 91 -3.94 12.52 0.44
C GLY A 91 -5.29 12.21 1.07
N TRP A 92 -5.69 10.93 1.12
CA TRP A 92 -6.93 10.53 1.79
C TRP A 92 -6.75 10.42 3.30
N SER A 93 -7.79 10.78 4.04
CA SER A 93 -7.86 10.63 5.50
C SER A 93 -9.03 9.74 5.88
N VAL A 94 -8.87 8.87 6.88
CA VAL A 94 -9.95 7.97 7.33
C VAL A 94 -10.79 8.62 8.43
N ASP A 95 -12.11 8.49 8.34
CA ASP A 95 -13.05 8.91 9.39
C ASP A 95 -13.30 7.80 10.43
N GLN A 96 -14.08 8.11 11.47
CA GLN A 96 -14.41 7.13 12.52
C GLN A 96 -15.25 5.94 12.03
N ALA A 97 -15.90 6.07 10.87
CA ALA A 97 -16.69 5.03 10.24
C ALA A 97 -15.88 4.19 9.24
N GLY A 98 -14.58 4.47 9.05
CA GLY A 98 -13.74 3.76 8.09
C GLY A 98 -13.88 4.24 6.65
N ARG A 99 -14.51 5.39 6.42
CA ARG A 99 -14.61 6.03 5.10
C ARG A 99 -13.42 6.95 4.87
N TRP A 100 -13.00 7.08 3.63
CA TRP A 100 -11.86 7.89 3.23
C TRP A 100 -12.33 9.23 2.69
N MET A 101 -11.69 10.33 3.11
CA MET A 101 -12.05 11.69 2.71
C MET A 101 -10.86 12.40 2.08
N ARG A 102 -11.08 13.05 0.93
CA ARG A 102 -10.11 13.89 0.22
C ARG A 102 -10.84 14.95 -0.59
N GLU A 103 -10.45 16.22 -0.48
CA GLU A 103 -10.92 17.31 -1.36
C GLU A 103 -12.46 17.45 -1.52
N GLY A 104 -13.23 17.12 -0.47
CA GLY A 104 -14.69 17.16 -0.53
C GLY A 104 -15.33 15.90 -1.13
N GLU A 105 -14.54 14.86 -1.38
CA GLU A 105 -14.99 13.54 -1.79
C GLU A 105 -14.94 12.56 -0.60
N VAL A 106 -15.82 11.55 -0.66
CA VAL A 106 -15.86 10.41 0.25
C VAL A 106 -15.73 9.12 -0.56
N LEU A 107 -14.69 8.35 -0.27
CA LEU A 107 -14.45 7.01 -0.82
C LEU A 107 -14.80 5.94 0.22
N THR A 108 -15.65 5.00 -0.17
CA THR A 108 -15.97 3.78 0.60
C THR A 108 -15.43 2.56 -0.14
N VAL A 109 -14.82 1.64 0.60
CA VAL A 109 -14.29 0.37 0.09
C VAL A 109 -14.89 -0.77 0.92
N ASP A 110 -15.79 -1.54 0.32
CA ASP A 110 -16.58 -2.55 1.02
C ASP A 110 -16.75 -3.84 0.20
N THR A 111 -17.20 -4.91 0.85
CA THR A 111 -17.40 -6.22 0.22
C THR A 111 -18.86 -6.43 -0.13
N VAL A 112 -19.14 -6.92 -1.33
CA VAL A 112 -20.49 -7.30 -1.75
C VAL A 112 -20.75 -8.80 -1.58
N VAL A 113 -19.75 -9.65 -1.83
CA VAL A 113 -19.85 -11.12 -1.68
C VAL A 113 -18.51 -11.68 -1.17
N GLU A 114 -18.58 -12.58 -0.19
CA GLU A 114 -17.48 -13.46 0.21
C GLU A 114 -17.89 -14.92 -0.07
N GLY A 115 -17.19 -15.58 -0.99
CA GLY A 115 -17.45 -16.98 -1.41
C GLY A 115 -16.20 -17.62 -2.02
N ASP A 116 -16.32 -18.25 -3.20
CA ASP A 116 -15.16 -18.76 -3.98
C ASP A 116 -14.20 -17.64 -4.48
N GLY A 117 -14.56 -16.38 -4.23
CA GLY A 117 -13.76 -15.18 -4.44
C GLY A 117 -14.35 -14.00 -3.66
N LEU A 118 -13.64 -12.87 -3.72
CA LEU A 118 -14.05 -11.59 -3.15
C LEU A 118 -14.53 -10.65 -4.26
N VAL A 119 -15.67 -10.01 -4.06
CA VAL A 119 -16.10 -8.85 -4.85
C VAL A 119 -16.03 -7.60 -3.98
N VAL A 120 -15.19 -6.65 -4.38
CA VAL A 120 -14.99 -5.36 -3.72
C VAL A 120 -15.77 -4.29 -4.49
N ARG A 121 -16.51 -3.47 -3.77
CA ARG A 121 -17.13 -2.25 -4.27
C ARG A 121 -16.31 -1.04 -3.84
N PHE A 122 -16.10 -0.14 -4.77
CA PHE A 122 -15.52 1.18 -4.58
C PHE A 122 -16.59 2.22 -4.88
N GLU A 123 -16.91 3.05 -3.90
CA GLU A 123 -17.91 4.10 -4.05
C GLU A 123 -17.30 5.46 -3.74
N LEU A 124 -17.34 6.38 -4.72
CA LEU A 124 -16.92 7.76 -4.58
C LEU A 124 -18.15 8.66 -4.63
N THR A 125 -18.31 9.53 -3.64
CA THR A 125 -19.41 10.50 -3.58
C THR A 125 -18.92 11.88 -3.16
N PRO A 126 -19.55 12.98 -3.65
CA PRO A 126 -19.34 14.31 -3.09
C PRO A 126 -19.86 14.37 -1.65
N ARG A 127 -19.19 15.15 -0.80
CA ARG A 127 -19.58 15.41 0.59
C ARG A 127 -20.64 16.50 0.72
#